data_AF-A0A933B6G4-F1
#
_entry.id   AF-A0A933B6G4-F1
#
_cell.length_a   1.000
_cell.length_b   1.000
_cell.length_c   1.000
_cell.angle_alpha   90.00
_cell.angle_beta   90.00
_cell.angle_gamma   90.00
#
_symmetry.space_group_name_H-M   'P 1'
#
loop_
_entity.id
_entity.type
_entity.pdbx_description
1 polymer ?
#
loop_
_entity_poly.entity_id
_entity_poly.type
_entity_poly.pdbx_seq_one_letter_code
_entity_poly.pdbx_strand_id
1 'polypeptide(L)'
;MPTYRLGTDEFIIEDYHRTRPFSSFLPGIAGLWGIPMWVFYVNRGQAIAGFGIQDKEHPIMEFLPANRAYRATPLHGFRTFLKFSGRAAWLYEPFGLNHRDTSASSVARRMRIRMHDLVLEETHRAFGLETRVHYFTIPQEPLAALARVVSITNRSRASRPLELLDGLPVIIPYGMLDRFL
;
A
#
# COMPACT_ATOMS: atom_id res chain seq x y z
N MET A 1 -11.81 -9.55 16.45
CA MET A 1 -11.06 -8.40 17.00
C MET A 1 -9.74 -8.32 16.27
N PRO A 2 -9.20 -7.12 15.98
CA PRO A 2 -7.89 -7.01 15.38
C PRO A 2 -6.83 -7.62 16.28
N THR A 3 -5.90 -8.36 15.68
CA THR A 3 -4.86 -9.09 16.42
C THR A 3 -3.50 -8.50 16.05
N TYR A 4 -2.76 -8.05 17.06
CA TYR A 4 -1.39 -7.57 16.93
C TYR A 4 -0.45 -8.69 17.36
N ARG A 5 0.64 -8.91 16.61
CA ARG A 5 1.64 -9.92 16.95
C ARG A 5 3.03 -9.36 16.72
N LEU A 6 3.96 -9.73 17.59
CA LEU A 6 5.38 -9.52 17.40
C LEU A 6 5.96 -10.83 16.85
N GLY A 7 6.50 -10.79 15.63
CA GLY A 7 7.32 -11.86 15.06
C GLY A 7 8.78 -11.69 15.47
N THR A 8 9.68 -12.47 14.85
CA THR A 8 11.11 -12.41 15.15
C THR A 8 11.74 -11.06 14.78
N ASP A 9 11.37 -10.50 13.63
CA ASP A 9 11.93 -9.26 13.07
C ASP A 9 10.85 -8.33 12.48
N GLU A 10 9.58 -8.60 12.81
CA GLU A 10 8.44 -7.92 12.23
C GLU A 10 7.32 -7.68 13.25
N PHE A 11 6.62 -6.56 13.10
CA PHE A 11 5.36 -6.31 13.79
C PHE A 11 4.20 -6.55 12.82
N ILE A 12 3.24 -7.36 13.24
CA ILE A 12 2.14 -7.84 12.41
C ILE A 12 0.82 -7.29 12.94
N ILE A 13 0.04 -6.71 12.03
CA ILE A 13 -1.31 -6.23 12.30
C ILE A 13 -2.29 -7.01 11.41
N GLU A 14 -3.04 -7.93 12.02
CA GLU A 14 -4.12 -8.65 11.34
C GLU A 14 -5.37 -7.76 11.23
N ASP A 15 -6.01 -7.84 10.08
CA ASP A 15 -7.11 -6.98 9.63
C ASP A 15 -6.84 -5.50 9.88
N TYR A 16 -5.64 -5.04 9.49
CA TYR A 16 -5.15 -3.68 9.77
C TYR A 16 -6.14 -2.58 9.39
N HIS A 17 -6.89 -2.75 8.30
CA HIS A 17 -7.93 -1.82 7.84
C HIS A 17 -9.08 -1.59 8.86
N ARG A 18 -9.30 -2.53 9.79
CA ARG A 18 -10.32 -2.47 10.86
C ARG A 18 -9.77 -2.01 12.20
N THR A 19 -8.45 -1.83 12.29
CA THR A 19 -7.80 -1.37 13.52
C THR A 19 -7.97 0.14 13.71
N ARG A 20 -7.69 0.60 14.94
CA ARG A 20 -7.57 2.04 15.23
C ARG A 20 -6.54 2.67 14.29
N PRO A 21 -6.75 3.94 13.87
CA PRO A 21 -5.80 4.60 12.98
C PRO A 21 -4.37 4.57 13.51
N PHE A 22 -3.43 4.26 12.63
CA PHE A 22 -2.01 4.15 12.91
C PHE A 22 -1.23 4.68 11.70
N SER A 23 -0.13 5.38 11.96
CA SER A 23 0.73 5.94 10.94
C SER A 23 2.18 5.90 11.38
N SER A 24 3.11 5.76 10.43
CA SER A 24 4.55 5.76 10.68
C SER A 24 5.32 6.12 9.41
N PHE A 25 6.64 6.02 9.46
CA PHE A 25 7.55 6.25 8.34
C PHE A 25 8.43 5.03 8.09
N LEU A 26 8.81 4.81 6.83
CA LEU A 26 9.99 3.99 6.54
C LEU A 26 11.26 4.74 6.99
N PRO A 27 12.41 4.06 7.16
CA PRO A 27 13.66 4.75 7.45
C PRO A 27 13.91 5.88 6.47
N GLY A 28 14.28 7.06 7.00
CA GLY A 28 14.52 8.26 6.19
C GLY A 28 15.79 8.18 5.32
N ILE A 29 16.61 7.13 5.51
CA ILE A 29 17.84 6.87 4.76
C ILE A 29 17.81 5.40 4.33
N ALA A 30 17.98 5.15 3.03
CA ALA A 30 17.96 3.82 2.42
C ALA A 30 19.25 3.02 2.72
N GLY A 31 19.46 2.62 3.98
CA GLY A 31 20.70 1.95 4.41
C GLY A 31 21.85 2.92 4.68
N LEU A 32 23.05 2.40 4.97
CA LEU A 32 24.19 3.21 5.47
C LEU A 32 24.63 4.33 4.51
N TRP A 33 24.52 4.08 3.20
CA TRP A 33 24.92 5.00 2.13
C TRP A 33 23.73 5.38 1.24
N GLY A 34 22.50 5.21 1.75
CA GLY A 34 21.30 5.53 1.00
C GLY A 34 21.10 7.02 0.82
N ILE A 35 20.46 7.40 -0.27
CA ILE A 35 20.02 8.80 -0.46
C ILE A 35 18.75 9.02 0.36
N PRO A 36 18.64 10.12 1.13
CA PRO A 36 17.49 10.36 1.99
C PRO A 36 16.18 10.48 1.21
N MET A 37 15.14 9.83 1.71
CA MET A 37 13.77 9.99 1.24
C MET A 37 12.82 9.81 2.43
N TRP A 38 11.76 10.60 2.47
CA TRP A 38 10.72 10.42 3.46
C TRP A 38 9.57 9.63 2.83
N VAL A 39 9.10 8.59 3.53
CA VAL A 39 7.97 7.77 3.08
C VAL A 39 7.00 7.61 4.25
N PHE A 40 5.90 8.36 4.18
CA PHE A 40 4.83 8.33 5.17
C PHE A 40 3.79 7.29 4.82
N TYR A 41 3.41 6.45 5.78
CA TYR A 41 2.38 5.43 5.57
C TYR A 41 1.38 5.36 6.73
N VAL A 42 0.18 4.88 6.40
CA VAL A 42 -0.95 4.69 7.32
C VAL A 42 -1.53 3.28 7.20
N ASN A 43 -2.34 2.85 8.16
CA ASN A 43 -3.04 1.57 8.11
C ASN A 43 -4.36 1.60 7.31
N ARG A 44 -4.39 2.30 6.16
CA ARG A 44 -5.56 2.42 5.27
C ARG A 44 -5.11 2.24 3.82
N GLY A 45 -5.98 1.70 2.97
CA GLY A 45 -5.67 1.41 1.57
C GLY A 45 -4.38 0.58 1.42
N GLN A 46 -3.57 0.91 0.42
CA GLN A 46 -2.23 0.34 0.21
C GLN A 46 -1.12 1.09 0.97
N ALA A 47 -1.48 1.68 2.11
CA ALA A 47 -0.63 2.27 3.13
C ALA A 47 0.13 3.55 2.80
N ILE A 48 0.91 3.62 1.72
CA ILE A 48 1.72 4.82 1.42
C ILE A 48 0.80 6.02 1.21
N ALA A 49 0.98 7.05 2.05
CA ALA A 49 0.12 8.21 2.16
C ALA A 49 0.79 9.52 1.71
N GLY A 50 2.10 9.50 1.51
CA GLY A 50 2.89 10.61 0.99
C GLY A 50 4.37 10.22 0.98
N PHE A 51 5.13 10.69 0.01
CA PHE A 51 6.57 10.46 -0.05
C PHE A 51 7.27 11.46 -0.96
N GLY A 52 8.55 11.68 -0.72
CA GLY A 52 9.37 12.63 -1.45
C GLY A 52 10.83 12.59 -1.00
N ILE A 53 11.60 13.55 -1.49
CA ILE A 53 13.01 13.71 -1.18
C ILE A 53 13.22 14.99 -0.35
N GLN A 54 14.32 15.07 0.39
CA GLN A 54 14.76 16.25 1.14
C GLN A 54 13.77 16.77 2.21
N ASP A 55 12.64 17.34 1.81
CA ASP A 55 11.64 17.99 2.64
C ASP A 55 10.24 17.93 1.98
N LYS A 56 9.24 18.59 2.57
CA LYS A 56 7.86 18.60 2.08
C LYS A 56 7.63 19.49 0.86
N GLU A 57 8.58 20.34 0.49
CA GLU A 57 8.52 21.17 -0.72
C GLU A 57 8.98 20.39 -1.96
N HIS A 58 9.50 19.17 -1.79
CA HIS A 58 9.87 18.27 -2.88
C HIS A 58 9.12 16.93 -2.82
N PRO A 59 7.77 16.94 -2.79
CA PRO A 59 6.97 15.73 -2.74
C PRO A 59 6.87 15.08 -4.14
N ILE A 60 6.88 13.75 -4.18
CA ILE A 60 6.36 12.99 -5.32
C ILE A 60 4.84 12.78 -5.12
N MET A 61 4.43 12.59 -3.87
CA MET A 61 3.04 12.54 -3.42
C MET A 61 2.86 13.44 -2.20
N GLU A 62 1.75 14.17 -2.14
CA GLU A 62 1.45 15.20 -1.14
C GLU A 62 1.61 14.66 0.29
N PHE A 63 2.20 15.47 1.17
CA PHE A 63 2.21 15.16 2.59
C PHE A 63 0.93 15.67 3.26
N LEU A 64 0.02 14.75 3.57
CA LEU A 64 -1.15 15.06 4.40
C LEU A 64 -0.92 14.71 5.87
N PRO A 65 -1.35 15.55 6.83
CA PRO A 65 -1.34 15.17 8.24
C PRO A 65 -2.21 13.92 8.48
N ALA A 66 -1.84 13.11 9.48
CA ALA A 66 -2.39 11.76 9.67
C ALA A 66 -3.92 11.70 9.66
N ASN A 67 -4.59 12.66 10.31
CA ASN A 67 -6.06 12.75 10.36
C ASN A 67 -6.72 12.87 8.98
N ARG A 68 -6.07 13.52 8.01
CA ARG A 68 -6.51 13.61 6.61
C ARG A 68 -6.04 12.40 5.81
N ALA A 69 -4.81 11.96 6.01
CA ALA A 69 -4.22 10.81 5.33
C ALA A 69 -5.10 9.55 5.47
N TYR A 70 -5.64 9.26 6.65
CA TYR A 70 -6.52 8.09 6.85
C TYR A 70 -7.73 8.04 5.90
N ARG A 71 -8.24 9.21 5.47
CA ARG A 71 -9.37 9.32 4.54
C ARG A 71 -8.90 9.37 3.09
N ALA A 72 -7.77 10.02 2.83
CA ALA A 72 -7.25 10.24 1.49
C ALA A 72 -6.50 9.03 0.90
N THR A 73 -5.73 8.28 1.71
CA THR A 73 -4.86 7.20 1.23
C THR A 73 -5.57 6.16 0.36
N PRO A 74 -6.80 5.70 0.66
CA PRO A 74 -7.50 4.75 -0.22
C PRO A 74 -7.88 5.32 -1.59
N LEU A 75 -7.89 6.65 -1.75
CA LEU A 75 -8.28 7.33 -2.99
C LEU A 75 -7.07 7.88 -3.76
N HIS A 76 -6.11 8.48 -3.04
CA HIS A 76 -4.96 9.20 -3.60
C HIS A 76 -3.66 8.40 -3.54
N GLY A 77 -3.56 7.41 -2.65
CA GLY A 77 -2.40 6.51 -2.56
C GLY A 77 -2.40 5.46 -3.68
N PHE A 78 -1.45 4.52 -3.65
CA PHE A 78 -1.40 3.45 -4.64
C PHE A 78 -2.69 2.65 -4.70
N ARG A 79 -3.12 2.28 -5.90
CA ARG A 79 -4.32 1.47 -6.12
C ARG A 79 -4.06 0.38 -7.15
N THR A 80 -4.77 -0.72 -7.00
CA THR A 80 -4.66 -1.90 -7.84
C THR A 80 -6.06 -2.37 -8.17
N PHE A 81 -6.34 -2.62 -9.44
CA PHE A 81 -7.63 -3.05 -9.95
C PHE A 81 -7.47 -4.29 -10.80
N LEU A 82 -8.30 -5.27 -10.50
CA LEU A 82 -8.36 -6.56 -11.15
C LEU A 82 -9.71 -6.69 -11.83
N LYS A 83 -9.71 -6.82 -13.15
CA LYS A 83 -10.91 -7.09 -13.93
C LYS A 83 -10.86 -8.52 -14.44
N PHE A 84 -11.90 -9.28 -14.08
CA PHE A 84 -12.04 -10.67 -14.48
C PHE A 84 -13.04 -10.78 -15.62
N SER A 85 -12.66 -11.49 -16.69
CA SER A 85 -13.52 -11.69 -17.87
C SER A 85 -14.61 -12.74 -17.59
N GLY A 86 -15.82 -12.53 -18.12
CA GLY A 86 -16.94 -13.46 -17.94
C GLY A 86 -18.30 -12.86 -18.32
N ARG A 87 -19.39 -13.62 -18.12
CA ARG A 87 -20.78 -13.23 -18.49
C ARG A 87 -21.28 -11.99 -17.75
N ALA A 88 -20.69 -11.68 -16.60
CA ALA A 88 -20.70 -10.37 -15.97
C ALA A 88 -19.25 -10.04 -15.62
N ALA A 89 -18.64 -9.09 -16.33
CA ALA A 89 -17.31 -8.60 -15.98
C ALA A 89 -17.40 -7.98 -14.58
N TRP A 90 -16.55 -8.46 -13.66
CA TRP A 90 -16.52 -7.96 -12.30
C TRP A 90 -15.16 -7.31 -12.02
N LEU A 91 -15.23 -6.19 -11.31
CA LEU A 91 -14.09 -5.37 -10.92
C LEU A 91 -13.81 -5.61 -9.43
N TYR A 92 -12.55 -5.87 -9.11
CA TYR A 92 -12.08 -6.06 -7.76
C TYR A 92 -10.90 -5.15 -7.48
N GLU A 93 -10.94 -4.47 -6.34
CA GLU A 93 -9.87 -3.59 -5.87
C GLU A 93 -9.30 -4.17 -4.57
N PRO A 94 -8.17 -4.91 -4.64
CA PRO A 94 -7.46 -5.30 -3.44
C PRO A 94 -7.17 -4.09 -2.55
N PHE A 95 -7.31 -4.25 -1.23
CA PHE A 95 -7.12 -3.18 -0.24
C PHE A 95 -8.11 -1.99 -0.37
N GLY A 96 -9.08 -2.05 -1.30
CA GLY A 96 -10.09 -1.02 -1.52
C GLY A 96 -11.09 -0.88 -0.37
N LEU A 97 -11.83 0.23 -0.38
CA LEU A 97 -12.88 0.54 0.59
C LEU A 97 -14.21 -0.16 0.27
N ASN A 98 -14.50 -0.31 -1.02
CA ASN A 98 -15.78 -0.83 -1.50
C ASN A 98 -15.67 -2.32 -1.80
N HIS A 99 -16.05 -3.14 -0.85
CA HIS A 99 -16.33 -4.53 -1.13
C HIS A 99 -17.81 -4.67 -1.50
N ARG A 100 -18.13 -4.49 -2.79
CA ARG A 100 -19.50 -4.73 -3.30
C ARG A 100 -19.98 -6.16 -3.08
N ASP A 101 -19.05 -7.05 -2.81
CA ASP A 101 -19.32 -8.43 -2.45
C ASP A 101 -18.30 -8.79 -1.38
N THR A 102 -18.72 -9.10 -0.16
CA THR A 102 -18.02 -9.96 0.82
C THR A 102 -18.76 -9.89 2.14
N SER A 103 -19.27 -11.03 2.57
CA SER A 103 -19.35 -11.29 4.01
C SER A 103 -18.00 -10.91 4.63
N ALA A 104 -17.99 -10.20 5.75
CA ALA A 104 -16.76 -9.83 6.46
C ALA A 104 -15.78 -10.99 6.71
N SER A 105 -16.22 -12.25 6.57
CA SER A 105 -15.44 -13.48 6.73
C SER A 105 -14.61 -13.90 5.50
N SER A 106 -14.81 -13.35 4.31
CA SER A 106 -14.14 -13.84 3.09
C SER A 106 -12.86 -13.10 2.72
N VAL A 107 -12.57 -11.94 3.33
CA VAL A 107 -11.34 -11.18 3.13
C VAL A 107 -10.55 -11.11 4.43
N ALA A 108 -9.28 -11.49 4.37
CA ALA A 108 -8.32 -11.27 5.45
C ALA A 108 -7.21 -10.36 4.93
N ARG A 109 -6.84 -9.34 5.72
CA ARG A 109 -5.76 -8.39 5.36
C ARG A 109 -4.70 -8.37 6.44
N ARG A 110 -3.44 -8.38 6.07
CA ARG A 110 -2.32 -8.27 7.00
C ARG A 110 -1.40 -7.14 6.60
N MET A 111 -0.90 -6.42 7.61
CA MET A 111 0.21 -5.48 7.48
C MET A 111 1.38 -6.03 8.30
N ARG A 112 2.56 -6.16 7.69
CA ARG A 112 3.82 -6.54 8.34
C ARG A 112 4.78 -5.37 8.23
N ILE A 113 5.31 -4.95 9.36
CA ILE A 113 6.21 -3.81 9.47
C ILE A 113 7.56 -4.34 9.95
N ARG A 114 8.62 -4.13 9.17
CA ARG A 114 10.00 -4.40 9.59
C ARG A 114 10.76 -3.10 9.70
N MET A 115 12.00 -3.18 10.15
CA MET A 115 12.86 -1.99 10.25
C MET A 115 13.14 -1.34 8.90
N HIS A 116 13.08 -2.07 7.79
CA HIS A 116 13.49 -1.58 6.46
C HIS A 116 12.40 -1.69 5.38
N ASP A 117 11.28 -2.36 5.67
CA ASP A 117 10.22 -2.60 4.69
C ASP A 117 8.81 -2.61 5.30
N LEU A 118 7.83 -2.51 4.42
CA LEU A 118 6.41 -2.65 4.72
C LEU A 118 5.79 -3.63 3.73
N VAL A 119 5.11 -4.65 4.25
CA VAL A 119 4.40 -5.64 3.42
C VAL A 119 2.91 -5.62 3.76
N LEU A 120 2.09 -5.54 2.72
CA LEU A 120 0.64 -5.72 2.80
C LEU A 120 0.26 -7.03 2.13
N GLU A 121 -0.66 -7.77 2.74
CA GLU A 121 -1.18 -9.02 2.20
C GLU A 121 -2.70 -8.97 2.28
N GLU A 122 -3.38 -9.39 1.22
CA GLU A 122 -4.82 -9.61 1.23
C GLU A 122 -5.13 -10.98 0.63
N THR A 123 -5.89 -11.79 1.36
CA THR A 123 -6.42 -13.06 0.87
C THR A 123 -7.92 -12.97 0.71
N HIS A 124 -8.40 -13.17 -0.51
CA HIS A 124 -9.82 -13.23 -0.83
C HIS A 124 -10.25 -14.68 -1.08
N ARG A 125 -10.76 -15.34 -0.04
CA ARG A 125 -11.05 -16.79 -0.04
C ARG A 125 -12.07 -17.20 -1.09
N ALA A 126 -13.14 -16.41 -1.27
CA ALA A 126 -14.18 -16.70 -2.25
C ALA A 126 -13.70 -16.59 -3.70
N PHE A 127 -12.64 -15.81 -3.96
CA PHE A 127 -12.04 -15.68 -5.29
C PHE A 127 -10.82 -16.58 -5.46
N GLY A 128 -10.32 -17.18 -4.38
CA GLY A 128 -9.07 -17.92 -4.38
C GLY A 128 -7.91 -17.05 -4.83
N LEU A 129 -7.86 -15.79 -4.37
CA LEU A 129 -6.85 -14.83 -4.78
C LEU A 129 -6.06 -14.33 -3.58
N GLU A 130 -4.76 -14.14 -3.76
CA GLU A 130 -3.89 -13.47 -2.81
C GLU A 130 -3.17 -12.32 -3.50
N THR A 131 -3.23 -11.13 -2.92
CA THR A 131 -2.50 -9.95 -3.39
C THR A 131 -1.50 -9.54 -2.32
N ARG A 132 -0.25 -9.33 -2.72
CA ARG A 132 0.83 -8.88 -1.84
C ARG A 132 1.46 -7.61 -2.41
N VAL A 133 1.69 -6.62 -1.55
CA VAL A 133 2.41 -5.39 -1.90
C VAL A 133 3.59 -5.24 -0.96
N HIS A 134 4.80 -5.08 -1.50
CA HIS A 134 6.03 -4.92 -0.74
C HIS A 134 6.67 -3.58 -1.07
N TYR A 135 6.88 -2.76 -0.03
CA TYR A 135 7.48 -1.45 -0.10
C TYR A 135 8.82 -1.44 0.61
N PHE A 136 9.85 -0.88 -0.03
CA PHE A 136 11.15 -0.64 0.59
C PHE A 136 11.89 0.46 -0.16
N THR A 137 12.78 1.17 0.53
CA THR A 137 13.68 2.14 -0.09
C THR A 137 14.86 1.42 -0.75
N ILE A 138 15.33 1.88 -1.91
CA ILE A 138 16.43 1.22 -2.62
C ILE A 138 17.78 1.77 -2.12
N PRO A 139 18.63 0.95 -1.45
CA PRO A 139 19.96 1.37 -1.02
C PRO A 139 20.95 1.37 -2.18
N GLN A 140 22.07 2.09 -2.03
CA GLN A 140 23.24 2.05 -2.95
C GLN A 140 22.98 2.50 -4.40
N GLU A 141 21.85 3.16 -4.67
CA GLU A 141 21.56 3.77 -5.97
C GLU A 141 21.94 5.26 -6.00
N PRO A 142 22.24 5.83 -7.18
CA PRO A 142 22.60 7.25 -7.31
C PRO A 142 21.39 8.20 -7.18
N LEU A 143 20.18 7.66 -6.93
CA LEU A 143 18.96 8.42 -6.71
C LEU A 143 18.11 7.82 -5.56
N ALA A 144 17.37 8.67 -4.86
CA ALA A 144 16.38 8.23 -3.86
C ALA A 144 15.19 7.56 -4.55
N ALA A 145 14.91 6.31 -4.19
CA ALA A 145 13.83 5.53 -4.80
C ALA A 145 13.03 4.73 -3.77
N LEU A 146 11.71 4.73 -3.95
CA LEU A 146 10.79 3.81 -3.31
C LEU A 146 10.46 2.67 -4.28
N ALA A 147 10.87 1.46 -3.97
CA ALA A 147 10.44 0.27 -4.68
C ALA A 147 9.07 -0.17 -4.16
N ARG A 148 8.20 -0.55 -5.09
CA ARG A 148 6.91 -1.19 -4.82
C ARG A 148 6.78 -2.43 -5.70
N VAL A 149 6.67 -3.60 -5.08
CA VAL A 149 6.48 -4.88 -5.78
C VAL A 149 5.07 -5.38 -5.49
N VAL A 150 4.28 -5.58 -6.55
CA VAL A 150 2.93 -6.15 -6.46
C VAL A 150 2.95 -7.58 -6.98
N SER A 151 2.43 -8.51 -6.18
CA SER A 151 2.29 -9.92 -6.55
C SER A 151 0.84 -10.34 -6.44
N ILE A 152 0.30 -10.94 -7.50
CA ILE A 152 -1.06 -11.47 -7.56
C ILE A 152 -0.97 -12.96 -7.78
N THR A 153 -1.47 -13.74 -6.82
CA THR A 153 -1.38 -15.20 -6.83
C THR A 153 -2.77 -15.81 -6.91
N ASN A 154 -3.02 -16.60 -7.94
CA ASN A 154 -4.21 -17.44 -8.03
C ASN A 154 -4.01 -18.71 -7.18
N ARG A 155 -4.77 -18.82 -6.09
CA ARG A 155 -4.83 -19.98 -5.19
C ARG A 155 -5.98 -20.93 -5.53
N SER A 156 -6.79 -20.60 -6.53
CA SER A 156 -7.88 -21.47 -7.00
C SER A 156 -7.35 -22.56 -7.94
N ARG A 157 -8.16 -23.60 -8.17
CA ARG A 157 -7.84 -24.67 -9.12
C ARG A 157 -8.07 -24.29 -10.58
N ALA A 158 -8.76 -23.18 -10.83
CA ALA A 158 -9.14 -22.76 -12.17
C ALA A 158 -8.25 -21.62 -12.65
N SER A 159 -7.72 -21.72 -13.87
CA SER A 159 -7.10 -20.59 -14.54
C SER A 159 -8.18 -19.54 -14.87
N ARG A 160 -7.84 -18.26 -14.66
CA ARG A 160 -8.76 -17.14 -14.89
C ARG A 160 -8.02 -16.05 -15.66
N PRO A 161 -8.52 -15.63 -16.84
CA PRO A 161 -7.99 -14.45 -17.51
C PRO A 161 -8.26 -13.21 -16.64
N LEU A 162 -7.25 -12.35 -16.56
CA LEU A 162 -7.25 -11.18 -15.69
C LEU A 162 -6.64 -9.99 -16.43
N GLU A 163 -7.32 -8.85 -16.37
CA GLU A 163 -6.78 -7.55 -16.72
C GLU A 163 -6.38 -6.81 -15.42
N LEU A 164 -5.19 -6.22 -15.41
CA LEU A 164 -4.62 -5.52 -14.27
C LEU A 164 -4.42 -4.04 -14.61
N LEU A 165 -4.88 -3.16 -13.71
CA LEU A 165 -4.48 -1.76 -13.68
C LEU A 165 -3.91 -1.46 -12.30
N ASP A 166 -2.67 -0.99 -12.24
CA ASP A 166 -1.94 -0.78 -11.00
C ASP A 166 -1.10 0.49 -11.10
N GLY A 167 -1.06 1.28 -10.03
CA GLY A 167 -0.24 2.49 -10.00
C GLY A 167 -0.62 3.50 -8.94
N LEU A 168 -0.01 4.67 -9.05
CA LEU A 168 -0.29 5.82 -8.21
C LEU A 168 -1.17 6.81 -8.99
N PRO A 169 -2.36 7.18 -8.48
CA PRO A 169 -3.28 8.05 -9.20
C PRO A 169 -2.90 9.54 -9.11
N VAL A 170 -2.05 9.93 -8.16
CA VAL A 170 -1.64 11.32 -7.91
C VAL A 170 -0.12 11.40 -7.86
N ILE A 171 0.47 12.18 -8.77
CA ILE A 171 1.90 12.52 -8.79
C ILE A 171 2.02 14.03 -8.88
N ILE A 172 2.86 14.61 -8.03
CA ILE A 172 3.12 16.04 -8.02
C ILE A 172 4.27 16.37 -8.97
N PRO A 173 4.08 17.30 -9.92
CA PRO A 173 5.16 17.79 -10.77
C PRO A 173 6.23 18.51 -9.95
N TYR A 174 7.48 18.39 -10.38
CA TYR A 174 8.60 19.12 -9.78
C TYR A 174 8.38 20.64 -9.80
N GLY A 175 8.76 21.32 -8.72
CA GLY A 175 8.67 22.78 -8.59
C GLY A 175 7.35 23.30 -8.03
N MET A 176 6.39 22.42 -7.72
CA MET A 176 5.19 22.77 -6.95
C MET A 176 5.54 22.92 -5.46
N LEU A 177 5.14 24.04 -4.85
CA LEU A 177 5.33 24.28 -3.42
C LEU A 177 4.19 23.66 -2.61
N ASP A 178 4.49 23.20 -1.39
CA ASP A 178 3.54 22.55 -0.48
C ASP A 178 2.30 23.42 -0.22
N ARG A 179 2.48 24.74 -0.12
CA ARG A 179 1.38 25.70 0.09
C ARG A 179 0.33 25.75 -1.03
N PHE A 180 0.61 25.18 -2.20
CA PHE A 180 -0.30 25.15 -3.36
C PHE A 180 -0.92 23.77 -3.60
N LEU A 181 -0.56 22.79 -2.78
CA LEU A 181 -1.15 21.45 -2.75
C LEU A 181 -2.30 21.43 -1.74
#